data_AF-A0A2V4BYT2-F1
#
_entry.id   AF-A0A2V4BYT2-F1
#
_cell.length_a   1.000
_cell.length_b   1.000
_cell.length_c   1.000
_cell.angle_alpha   90.00
_cell.angle_beta   90.00
_cell.angle_gamma   90.00
#
_symmetry.space_group_name_H-M   'P 1'
#
loop_
_entity.id
_entity.type
_entity.pdbx_description
1 polymer ?
#
loop_
_entity_poly.entity_id
_entity_poly.type
_entity_poly.pdbx_seq_one_letter_code
_entity_poly.pdbx_strand_id
1 'polypeptide(L)'
;MKNITLILGVLLISFSAFAQEEPTKMKQSDLKGPAFKNYKVWMHETASVKIYSENNKESLQGPAYKNAQPVINTSNKDLVEVKTSNPEKQKLTGPAYKNHGPWSKNW
;
A
#
# COMPACT_ATOMS: atom_id res chain seq x y z
N MET A 1 -19.34 9.06 43.46
CA MET A 1 -18.22 9.64 42.68
C MET A 1 -17.36 8.54 42.02
N LYS A 2 -16.71 7.64 42.77
CA LYS A 2 -15.87 6.54 42.24
C LYS A 2 -16.50 5.70 41.12
N ASN A 3 -17.77 5.33 41.25
CA ASN A 3 -18.45 4.46 40.28
C ASN A 3 -18.71 5.18 38.95
N ILE A 4 -18.97 6.49 38.99
CA ILE A 4 -19.16 7.32 37.80
C ILE A 4 -17.82 7.47 37.08
N THR A 5 -16.73 7.69 37.82
CA THR A 5 -15.37 7.77 37.25
C THR A 5 -14.98 6.48 36.53
N LEU A 6 -15.38 5.33 37.08
CA LEU A 6 -15.09 4.03 36.47
C LEU A 6 -15.89 3.81 35.18
N ILE A 7 -17.18 4.16 35.18
CA ILE A 7 -18.04 4.09 33.98
C ILE A 7 -17.51 5.03 32.88
N LEU A 8 -17.10 6.25 33.24
CA LEU A 8 -16.56 7.22 32.29
C LEU A 8 -15.23 6.75 31.69
N GLY A 9 -14.37 6.12 32.50
CA GLY A 9 -13.12 5.54 32.06
C GLY A 9 -13.32 4.41 31.04
N VAL A 10 -14.28 3.51 31.29
CA VAL A 10 -14.60 2.41 30.36
C VAL A 10 -15.17 2.95 29.05
N LEU A 11 -16.02 3.98 29.11
CA LEU A 11 -16.58 4.65 27.92
C LEU A 11 -15.51 5.35 27.07
N LEU A 12 -14.52 6.00 27.71
CA LEU A 12 -13.42 6.63 26.97
C LEU A 12 -12.55 5.60 26.25
N ILE A 13 -12.28 4.46 26.87
CA ILE A 13 -11.46 3.39 26.27
C ILE A 13 -12.19 2.73 25.08
N SER A 14 -13.53 2.58 25.15
CA SER A 14 -14.30 1.94 24.07
C SER A 14 -14.39 2.80 22.80
N PHE A 15 -14.33 4.14 22.90
CA PHE A 15 -14.30 5.01 21.72
C PHE A 15 -12.92 5.13 21.07
N SER A 16 -11.83 4.99 21.84
CA SER A 16 -10.47 5.05 21.29
C SER A 16 -10.07 3.83 20.43
N ALA A 17 -10.82 2.73 20.50
CA ALA A 17 -10.54 1.51 19.74
C ALA A 17 -11.05 1.54 18.29
N PHE A 18 -11.82 2.56 17.88
CA PHE A 18 -12.31 2.71 16.50
C PHE A 18 -11.47 3.66 15.63
N ALA A 19 -10.34 4.15 16.11
CA ALA A 19 -9.38 4.92 15.33
C ALA A 19 -8.41 3.97 14.60
N GLN A 20 -8.93 3.10 13.73
CA GLN A 20 -8.10 2.33 12.82
C GLN A 20 -8.15 2.93 11.41
N GLU A 21 -6.97 3.43 11.04
CA GLU A 21 -6.45 3.81 9.72
C GLU A 21 -6.75 5.23 9.22
N GLU A 22 -5.63 5.93 8.99
CA GLU A 22 -5.45 7.16 8.21
C GLU A 22 -6.43 7.29 7.05
N PRO A 23 -6.75 8.52 6.56
CA PRO A 23 -7.67 8.71 5.44
C PRO A 23 -7.34 7.72 4.34
N THR A 24 -8.19 6.70 4.20
CA THR A 24 -8.06 5.68 3.20
C THR A 24 -8.09 6.43 1.89
N LYS A 25 -6.94 6.55 1.22
CA LYS A 25 -6.84 7.16 -0.10
C LYS A 25 -7.73 6.34 -1.02
N MET A 26 -8.99 6.75 -1.14
CA MET A 26 -10.00 5.94 -1.79
C MET A 26 -9.64 5.83 -3.26
N LYS A 27 -9.30 4.61 -3.68
CA LYS A 27 -9.03 4.34 -5.09
C LYS A 27 -10.36 4.31 -5.81
N GLN A 28 -10.37 4.82 -7.04
CA GLN A 28 -11.57 4.79 -7.86
C GLN A 28 -12.11 3.36 -8.03
N SER A 29 -11.23 2.36 -8.09
CA SER A 29 -11.57 0.93 -8.15
C SER A 29 -12.45 0.44 -7.00
N ASP A 30 -12.37 1.09 -5.84
CA ASP A 30 -13.05 0.66 -4.62
C ASP A 30 -14.47 1.25 -4.54
N LEU A 31 -14.74 2.29 -5.34
CA LEU A 31 -16.04 2.95 -5.43
C LEU A 31 -16.98 2.15 -6.33
N LYS A 32 -18.27 2.15 -5.98
CA LYS A 32 -19.33 1.51 -6.76
C LYS A 32 -20.48 2.49 -7.02
N GLY A 33 -21.23 2.27 -8.11
CA GLY A 33 -22.45 3.01 -8.40
C GLY A 33 -22.22 4.51 -8.67
N PRO A 34 -23.08 5.41 -8.16
CA PRO A 34 -22.97 6.86 -8.38
C PRO A 34 -21.65 7.45 -7.89
N ALA A 35 -21.09 6.91 -6.80
CA ALA A 35 -19.81 7.36 -6.26
C ALA A 35 -18.64 7.13 -7.25
N PHE A 36 -18.65 6.00 -7.97
CA PHE A 36 -17.65 5.71 -9.01
C PHE A 36 -17.76 6.69 -10.18
N LYS A 37 -19.00 6.97 -10.63
CA LYS A 37 -19.26 7.85 -11.78
C LYS A 37 -18.95 9.31 -11.48
N ASN A 38 -19.18 9.74 -10.25
CA ASN A 38 -18.93 11.12 -9.80
C ASN A 38 -17.50 11.31 -9.27
N TYR A 39 -16.63 10.31 -9.41
CA TYR A 39 -15.25 10.40 -8.95
C TYR A 39 -14.44 11.40 -9.79
N LYS A 40 -13.84 12.37 -9.11
CA LYS A 40 -13.01 13.42 -9.73
C LYS A 40 -11.56 12.93 -9.84
N VAL A 41 -11.16 12.52 -11.03
CA VAL A 41 -9.82 11.95 -11.30
C VAL A 41 -8.67 12.88 -10.92
N TRP A 42 -8.85 14.21 -10.97
CA TRP A 42 -7.82 15.18 -10.58
C TRP A 42 -7.64 15.34 -9.06
N MET A 43 -8.55 14.80 -8.25
CA MET A 43 -8.41 14.71 -6.79
C MET A 43 -7.83 13.36 -6.35
N HIS A 44 -7.47 12.49 -7.29
CA HIS A 44 -6.89 11.19 -6.98
C HIS A 44 -5.49 11.34 -6.41
N GLU A 45 -5.34 11.02 -5.13
CA GLU A 45 -4.01 10.93 -4.52
C GLU A 45 -3.32 9.65 -4.95
N THR A 46 -2.30 9.78 -5.80
CA THR A 46 -1.43 8.66 -6.16
C THR A 46 -0.47 8.37 -5.02
N ALA A 47 -0.78 7.36 -4.20
CA ALA A 47 0.20 6.77 -3.29
C ALA A 47 1.01 5.69 -4.01
N SER A 48 2.31 5.64 -3.70
CA SER A 48 3.19 4.58 -4.18
C SER A 48 2.75 3.25 -3.59
N VAL A 49 2.28 2.35 -4.45
CA VAL A 49 1.93 0.98 -4.06
C VAL A 49 3.21 0.17 -3.96
N LYS A 50 3.48 -0.38 -2.78
CA LYS A 50 4.58 -1.34 -2.59
C LYS A 50 4.23 -2.63 -3.32
N ILE A 51 5.07 -3.00 -4.27
CA ILE A 51 4.94 -4.25 -5.01
C ILE A 51 5.99 -5.20 -4.45
N TYR A 52 5.58 -6.41 -4.12
CA TYR A 52 6.48 -7.44 -3.63
C TYR A 52 6.63 -8.53 -4.68
N SER A 53 7.84 -9.06 -4.82
CA SER A 53 8.14 -10.22 -5.65
C SER A 53 8.80 -11.29 -4.80
N GLU A 54 8.50 -12.54 -5.09
CA GLU A 54 9.22 -13.68 -4.52
C GLU A 54 10.70 -13.61 -4.92
N ASN A 55 11.59 -13.74 -3.95
CA ASN A 55 13.04 -13.72 -4.16
C ASN A 55 13.59 -15.09 -4.55
N ASN A 56 12.96 -16.15 -4.03
CA ASN A 56 13.40 -17.52 -4.24
C ASN A 56 12.34 -18.31 -5.00
N LYS A 57 12.28 -18.10 -6.32
CA LYS A 57 11.37 -18.84 -7.19
C LYS A 57 12.01 -20.17 -7.58
N GLU A 58 11.41 -21.27 -7.17
CA GLU A 58 11.79 -22.58 -7.69
C GLU A 58 11.55 -22.66 -9.20
N SER A 59 12.56 -23.11 -9.95
CA SER A 59 12.45 -23.32 -11.40
C SER A 59 11.66 -24.61 -11.69
N LEU A 60 10.35 -24.56 -11.49
CA LEU A 60 9.45 -25.65 -11.85
C LEU A 60 9.23 -25.71 -13.37
N GLN A 61 9.19 -26.92 -13.92
CA GLN A 61 8.90 -27.17 -15.34
C GLN A 61 7.82 -28.24 -15.52
N GLY A 62 7.17 -28.26 -16.68
CA GLY A 62 6.22 -29.30 -17.04
C GLY A 62 4.95 -29.33 -16.17
N PRO A 63 4.42 -30.53 -15.83
CA PRO A 63 3.22 -30.66 -14.99
C PRO A 63 3.37 -30.00 -13.62
N ALA A 64 4.56 -30.03 -13.03
CA ALA A 64 4.84 -29.39 -11.74
C ALA A 64 4.60 -27.87 -11.77
N TYR A 65 4.96 -27.20 -12.88
CA TYR A 65 4.70 -25.76 -13.05
C TYR A 65 3.20 -25.44 -13.12
N LYS A 66 2.42 -26.25 -13.83
CA LYS A 66 0.97 -26.03 -13.99
C LYS A 66 0.20 -26.29 -12.70
N ASN A 67 0.70 -27.19 -11.87
CA ASN A 67 0.09 -27.56 -10.60
C ASN A 67 0.59 -26.70 -9.43
N ALA A 68 1.59 -25.84 -9.64
CA ALA A 68 2.09 -24.94 -8.61
C ALA A 68 1.02 -23.90 -8.25
N GLN A 69 0.80 -23.71 -6.94
CA GLN A 69 -0.12 -22.72 -6.40
C GLN A 69 0.67 -21.61 -5.70
N PRO A 70 1.20 -20.62 -6.43
CA PRO A 70 2.08 -19.60 -5.85
C PRO A 70 1.41 -18.79 -4.73
N VAL A 71 0.09 -18.56 -4.81
CA VAL A 71 -0.65 -17.86 -3.74
C VAL A 71 -0.64 -18.61 -2.41
N ILE A 72 -0.55 -19.94 -2.44
CA ILE A 72 -0.56 -20.80 -1.25
C ILE A 72 0.87 -21.13 -0.80
N ASN A 73 1.78 -21.34 -1.76
CA ASN A 73 3.13 -21.83 -1.50
C ASN A 73 4.14 -20.71 -1.20
N THR A 74 3.89 -19.47 -1.64
CA THR A 74 4.80 -18.35 -1.36
C THR A 74 4.56 -17.84 0.06
N SER A 75 5.53 -18.05 0.95
CA SER A 75 5.51 -17.48 2.30
C SER A 75 5.66 -15.96 2.24
N ASN A 76 4.93 -15.24 3.10
CA ASN A 76 5.08 -13.78 3.25
C ASN A 76 6.52 -13.37 3.60
N LYS A 77 7.36 -14.28 4.10
CA LYS A 77 8.77 -14.03 4.43
C LYS A 77 9.70 -14.06 3.20
N ASP A 78 9.27 -14.64 2.09
CA ASP A 78 10.07 -14.79 0.86
C ASP A 78 9.82 -13.64 -0.14
N LEU A 79 9.00 -12.68 0.26
CA LEU A 79 8.62 -11.50 -0.51
C LEU A 79 9.63 -10.37 -0.31
N VAL A 80 10.21 -9.89 -1.41
CA VAL A 80 11.10 -8.72 -1.44
C VAL A 80 10.38 -7.55 -2.11
N GLU A 81 10.48 -6.36 -1.51
CA GLU A 81 9.93 -5.13 -2.08
C GLU A 81 10.65 -4.80 -3.39
N VAL A 82 9.90 -4.82 -4.49
CA VAL A 82 10.37 -4.41 -5.81
C VAL A 82 10.44 -2.89 -5.83
N LYS A 83 11.65 -2.36 -6.01
CA LYS A 83 11.88 -0.94 -6.25
C LYS A 83 11.43 -0.58 -7.67
N THR A 84 10.12 -0.41 -7.87
CA THR A 84 9.53 -0.05 -9.19
C THR A 84 9.79 1.40 -9.58
N SER A 85 10.17 2.24 -8.63
CA SER A 85 10.42 3.65 -8.81
C SER A 85 11.43 4.15 -7.79
N ASN A 86 12.28 5.11 -8.18
CA ASN A 86 13.15 5.78 -7.21
C ASN A 86 12.28 6.73 -6.35
N PRO A 87 12.12 6.46 -5.03
CA PRO A 87 11.30 7.29 -4.16
C PRO A 87 11.78 8.74 -4.11
N GLU A 88 13.07 8.99 -4.36
CA GLU A 88 13.63 10.34 -4.41
C GLU A 88 13.10 11.11 -5.62
N LYS A 89 13.04 10.46 -6.78
CA LYS A 89 12.51 11.07 -8.00
C LYS A 89 11.04 11.45 -7.87
N GLN A 90 10.24 10.62 -7.20
CA GLN A 90 8.81 10.89 -6.99
C GLN A 90 8.53 12.12 -6.12
N LYS A 91 9.49 12.54 -5.28
CA LYS A 91 9.39 13.75 -4.47
C LYS A 91 9.70 15.03 -5.25
N LEU A 92 10.33 14.90 -6.41
CA LEU A 92 10.72 16.04 -7.23
C LEU A 92 9.56 16.52 -8.09
N THR A 93 9.49 17.83 -8.29
CA THR A 93 8.52 18.47 -9.17
C THR A 93 9.23 19.40 -10.16
N GLY A 94 8.56 19.71 -11.28
CA GLY A 94 9.05 20.68 -12.25
C GLY A 94 10.37 20.28 -12.92
N PRO A 95 11.31 21.23 -13.15
CA PRO A 95 12.59 20.98 -13.81
C PRO A 95 13.44 19.94 -13.08
N ALA A 96 13.41 19.92 -11.75
CA ALA A 96 14.16 18.97 -10.94
C ALA A 96 13.74 17.51 -11.25
N TYR A 97 12.45 17.25 -11.46
CA TYR A 97 11.95 15.94 -11.85
C TYR A 97 12.46 15.51 -13.23
N LYS A 98 12.43 16.43 -14.20
CA LYS A 98 12.87 16.16 -15.58
C LYS A 98 14.39 15.94 -15.68
N ASN A 99 15.15 16.61 -14.83
CA ASN A 99 16.61 16.53 -14.80
C ASN A 99 17.14 15.38 -13.93
N HIS A 100 16.27 14.65 -13.23
CA HIS A 100 16.65 13.51 -12.39
C HIS A 100 16.78 12.23 -13.21
N GLY A 101 18.03 11.86 -13.52
CA GLY A 101 18.41 10.70 -14.33
C GLY A 101 19.58 9.91 -13.73
N PRO A 102 20.14 8.93 -14.44
CA PRO A 102 21.28 8.14 -13.96
C PRO A 102 22.50 8.99 -13.57
N TRP A 103 22.68 10.13 -14.23
CA TRP A 103 23.76 11.10 -13.99
C TRP A 103 23.63 11.92 -12.71
N SER A 104 22.47 11.90 -12.03
CA SER A 104 22.30 12.60 -10.76
C SER A 104 22.69 11.76 -9.54
N LYS A 105 23.18 10.52 -9.75
CA LYS A 105 23.74 9.70 -8.67
C LYS A 105 25.22 10.04 -8.46
N ASN A 106 25.56 10.52 -7.26
CA ASN A 106 26.93 10.49 -6.77
C ASN A 106 27.19 9.08 -6.22
N TRP A 107 28.21 8.41 -6.76
CA TRP A 107 28.66 7.10 -6.29
C TRP A 107 29.62 7.26 -5.13
#